data_AF-A0AAW8DL36-F1
#
_entry.id   AF-A0AAW8DL36-F1
#
_cell.length_a   1.000
_cell.length_b   1.000
_cell.length_c   1.000
_cell.angle_alpha   90.00
_cell.angle_beta   90.00
_cell.angle_gamma   90.00
#
_symmetry.space_group_name_H-M   'P 1'
#
loop_
_entity.id
_entity.type
_entity.pdbx_description
1 polymer ?
#
loop_
_entity_poly.entity_id
_entity_poly.type
_entity_poly.pdbx_seq_one_letter_code
_entity_poly.pdbx_strand_id
1 'polypeptide(L)'
;MNKSSLRRALSATAIAGGTAALMMAGLAGASAHVSINPDKTTANSYALLTFGVPHGCDTSGTTKLTINLPEELTDARPTVNPNWTVEKVTQTLPEPKKLADGTSITKRTSQIVYTAKAPLDPHLRDALVLSVKLPDTAGKTLYFPTLQNCEQGQTNWAEIPKDGQDAHSLKAPAPSVAVTAADPAAGDSHMAASISTEQAASVTDDGSQARSWAGLIAGVAGLGLGGAAFFRNRSAKASVSK
;
A
#
# COMPACT_ATOMS: atom_id res chain seq x y z
N MET A 1 -10.00 -43.11 38.74
CA MET A 1 -9.59 -42.36 37.54
C MET A 1 -9.03 -41.00 37.97
N ASN A 2 -7.72 -40.77 37.81
CA ASN A 2 -7.01 -39.65 38.44
C ASN A 2 -7.31 -38.30 37.77
N LYS A 3 -7.78 -37.33 38.59
CA LYS A 3 -8.12 -35.94 38.22
C LYS A 3 -6.95 -35.13 37.61
N SER A 4 -5.72 -35.64 37.69
CA SER A 4 -4.50 -35.02 37.15
C SER A 4 -4.41 -35.10 35.62
N SER A 5 -4.93 -36.18 35.01
CA SER A 5 -4.86 -36.41 33.56
C SER A 5 -5.79 -35.47 32.77
N LEU A 6 -6.91 -35.05 33.37
CA LEU A 6 -7.87 -34.12 32.79
C LEU A 6 -7.33 -32.69 32.69
N ARG A 7 -6.48 -32.26 33.64
CA ARG A 7 -5.92 -30.90 33.64
C ARG A 7 -4.80 -30.72 32.61
N ARG A 8 -4.05 -31.78 32.29
CA ARG A 8 -3.04 -31.75 31.22
C ARG A 8 -3.65 -31.74 29.81
N ALA A 9 -4.83 -32.34 29.64
CA ALA A 9 -5.54 -32.31 28.36
C ALA A 9 -6.06 -30.91 28.02
N LEU A 10 -6.47 -30.12 29.02
CA LEU A 10 -7.02 -28.76 28.84
C LEU A 10 -5.95 -27.69 28.53
N SER A 11 -4.69 -27.90 28.93
CA SER A 11 -3.60 -26.94 28.65
C SER A 11 -2.99 -27.11 27.26
N ALA A 12 -3.16 -28.26 26.61
CA ALA A 12 -2.66 -28.52 25.26
C ALA A 12 -3.57 -27.93 24.17
N THR A 13 -4.87 -27.79 24.44
CA THR A 13 -5.87 -27.30 23.47
C THR A 13 -5.84 -25.78 23.30
N ALA A 14 -5.44 -25.02 24.33
CA ALA A 14 -5.42 -23.55 24.28
C ALA A 14 -4.25 -23.01 23.44
N ILE A 15 -3.11 -23.70 23.43
CA ILE A 15 -1.92 -23.27 22.66
C ILE A 15 -2.08 -23.62 21.17
N ALA A 16 -2.64 -24.79 20.85
CA ALA A 16 -2.89 -25.20 19.47
C ALA A 16 -4.00 -24.37 18.77
N GLY A 17 -5.03 -23.95 19.52
CA GLY A 17 -6.10 -23.08 19.00
C GLY A 17 -5.60 -21.66 18.67
N GLY A 18 -4.71 -21.10 19.48
CA GLY A 18 -4.12 -19.77 19.24
C GLY A 18 -3.24 -19.71 17.98
N THR A 19 -2.45 -20.75 17.71
CA THR A 19 -1.61 -20.82 16.51
C THR A 19 -2.40 -20.98 15.22
N ALA A 20 -3.51 -21.73 15.23
CA ALA A 20 -4.38 -21.88 14.06
C ALA A 20 -5.13 -20.58 13.70
N ALA A 21 -5.55 -19.82 14.71
CA ALA A 21 -6.20 -18.52 14.50
C ALA A 21 -5.22 -17.45 13.94
N LEU A 22 -3.96 -17.46 14.39
CA LEU A 22 -2.90 -16.57 13.88
C LEU A 22 -2.48 -16.91 12.43
N MET A 23 -2.49 -18.18 12.04
CA MET A 23 -2.21 -18.62 10.66
C MET A 23 -3.32 -18.17 9.67
N MET A 24 -4.58 -18.08 10.13
CA MET A 24 -5.69 -17.64 9.29
C MET A 24 -5.71 -16.12 9.05
N ALA A 25 -5.08 -15.34 9.92
CA ALA A 25 -4.96 -13.88 9.78
C ALA A 25 -3.78 -13.46 8.87
N GLY A 26 -2.94 -14.41 8.43
CA GLY A 26 -1.66 -14.15 7.76
C GLY A 26 -1.63 -14.41 6.25
N LEU A 27 -2.75 -14.76 5.61
CA LEU A 27 -2.85 -14.86 4.14
C LEU A 27 -2.96 -13.45 3.53
N ALA A 28 -1.97 -12.60 3.78
CA ALA A 28 -1.65 -11.54 2.84
C ALA A 28 -1.16 -12.28 1.58
N GLY A 29 -2.09 -12.61 0.68
CA GLY A 29 -1.75 -13.17 -0.62
C GLY A 29 -0.67 -12.28 -1.23
N ALA A 30 0.39 -12.89 -1.75
CA ALA A 30 1.36 -12.13 -2.55
C ALA A 30 0.56 -11.33 -3.58
N SER A 31 0.54 -10.00 -3.43
CA SER A 31 -0.34 -9.14 -4.22
C SER A 31 0.11 -9.15 -5.67
N ALA A 32 -0.52 -10.01 -6.46
CA ALA A 32 -0.32 -10.18 -7.89
C ALA A 32 -0.95 -9.07 -8.73
N HIS A 33 -1.84 -8.28 -8.11
CA HIS A 33 -2.63 -7.29 -8.83
C HIS A 33 -1.85 -5.98 -8.94
N VAL A 34 -1.97 -5.32 -10.10
CA VAL A 34 -1.59 -3.91 -10.19
C VAL A 34 -2.41 -3.15 -9.15
N SER A 35 -1.72 -2.45 -8.26
CA SER A 35 -2.32 -1.72 -7.15
C SER A 35 -2.14 -0.22 -7.33
N ILE A 36 -2.94 0.58 -6.63
CA ILE A 36 -2.73 2.02 -6.53
C ILE A 36 -2.63 2.42 -5.06
N ASN A 37 -1.64 3.24 -4.74
CA ASN A 37 -1.47 3.85 -3.41
C ASN A 37 -1.46 5.38 -3.54
N PRO A 38 -2.53 6.07 -3.11
CA PRO A 38 -2.58 7.52 -3.08
C PRO A 38 -1.85 8.08 -1.84
N ASP A 39 -1.09 9.16 -2.00
CA ASP A 39 -0.53 9.91 -0.86
C ASP A 39 -1.61 10.68 -0.08
N LYS A 40 -2.69 11.05 -0.76
CA LYS A 40 -3.90 11.66 -0.19
C LYS A 40 -5.12 11.38 -1.05
N THR A 41 -6.28 11.47 -0.41
CA THR A 41 -7.57 11.17 -1.03
C THR A 41 -8.55 12.35 -1.00
N THR A 42 -8.15 13.48 -0.42
CA THR A 42 -9.02 14.62 -0.17
C THR A 42 -9.53 15.24 -1.48
N ALA A 43 -10.84 15.48 -1.54
CA ALA A 43 -11.48 16.17 -2.65
C ALA A 43 -10.79 17.52 -2.96
N ASN A 44 -10.74 17.87 -4.25
CA ASN A 44 -10.08 19.07 -4.75
C ASN A 44 -8.57 19.16 -4.39
N SER A 45 -7.88 18.06 -4.10
CA SER A 45 -6.43 18.07 -3.85
C SER A 45 -5.62 17.48 -5.01
N TYR A 46 -4.33 17.80 -5.10
CA TYR A 46 -3.40 17.22 -6.09
C TYR A 46 -2.71 15.96 -5.56
N ALA A 47 -3.28 14.78 -5.75
CA ALA A 47 -2.74 13.52 -5.25
C ALA A 47 -1.61 12.96 -6.12
N LEU A 48 -0.62 12.34 -5.48
CA LEU A 48 0.33 11.41 -6.08
C LEU A 48 -0.24 10.00 -5.98
N LEU A 49 -0.51 9.40 -7.12
CA LEU A 49 -1.01 8.05 -7.27
C LEU A 49 0.15 7.13 -7.68
N THR A 50 0.58 6.27 -6.76
CA THR A 50 1.64 5.29 -7.02
C THR A 50 1.02 3.97 -7.47
N PHE A 51 1.18 3.65 -8.75
CA PHE A 51 0.81 2.36 -9.32
C PHE A 51 1.93 1.36 -9.06
N GLY A 52 1.63 0.32 -8.29
CA GLY A 52 2.54 -0.80 -8.06
C GLY A 52 2.39 -1.84 -9.17
N VAL A 53 3.50 -2.20 -9.83
CA VAL A 53 3.56 -3.23 -10.87
C VAL A 53 4.26 -4.44 -10.26
N PRO A 54 3.53 -5.46 -9.78
CA PRO A 54 4.10 -6.45 -8.87
C PRO A 54 4.93 -7.53 -9.57
N HIS A 55 4.46 -8.03 -10.71
CA HIS A 55 5.09 -9.10 -11.50
C HIS A 55 4.69 -8.98 -12.97
N GLY A 56 5.24 -9.85 -13.81
CA GLY A 56 4.91 -10.02 -15.23
C GLY A 56 3.54 -10.63 -15.52
N CYS A 57 3.30 -11.16 -16.71
CA CYS A 57 2.12 -11.95 -17.02
C CYS A 57 2.56 -13.41 -16.90
N ASP A 58 2.14 -14.07 -15.82
CA ASP A 58 2.72 -15.34 -15.37
C ASP A 58 4.25 -15.21 -15.19
N THR A 59 5.03 -15.85 -16.07
CA THR A 59 6.51 -15.78 -16.07
C THR A 59 7.06 -14.85 -17.16
N SER A 60 6.23 -14.04 -17.82
CA SER A 60 6.64 -13.18 -18.91
C SER A 60 6.80 -11.73 -18.46
N GLY A 61 7.92 -11.07 -18.81
CA GLY A 61 8.19 -9.71 -18.36
C GLY A 61 7.22 -8.67 -18.90
N THR A 62 6.91 -7.64 -18.09
CA THR A 62 5.97 -6.57 -18.48
C THR A 62 6.64 -5.62 -19.47
N THR A 63 6.00 -5.35 -20.59
CA THR A 63 6.51 -4.46 -21.64
C THR A 63 5.74 -3.15 -21.72
N LYS A 64 4.48 -3.12 -21.30
CA LYS A 64 3.65 -1.92 -21.37
C LYS A 64 2.52 -1.93 -20.33
N LEU A 65 2.22 -0.74 -19.82
CA LEU A 65 1.02 -0.46 -19.02
C LEU A 65 0.22 0.66 -19.63
N THR A 66 -1.05 0.42 -19.89
CA THR A 66 -2.02 1.42 -20.32
C THR A 66 -3.00 1.68 -19.20
N ILE A 67 -2.86 2.83 -18.54
CA ILE A 67 -3.71 3.27 -17.44
C ILE A 67 -4.79 4.17 -18.00
N ASN A 68 -6.05 3.76 -17.92
CA ASN A 68 -7.19 4.60 -18.30
C ASN A 68 -7.53 5.56 -17.16
N LEU A 69 -7.65 6.86 -17.48
CA LEU A 69 -8.07 7.87 -16.53
C LEU A 69 -9.60 7.96 -16.49
N PRO A 70 -10.23 7.89 -15.31
CA PRO A 70 -11.67 8.04 -15.15
C PRO A 70 -12.13 9.45 -15.56
N GLU A 71 -13.35 9.58 -16.07
CA GLU A 71 -13.88 10.82 -16.71
C GLU A 71 -13.90 12.05 -15.79
N GLU A 72 -13.92 11.81 -14.48
CA GLU A 72 -13.78 12.81 -13.45
C GLU A 72 -12.47 13.59 -13.61
N LEU A 73 -11.39 12.92 -14.00
CA LEU A 73 -10.06 13.52 -14.17
C LEU A 73 -9.89 14.14 -15.55
N THR A 74 -9.40 15.38 -15.57
CA THR A 74 -9.15 16.13 -16.81
C THR A 74 -7.75 15.88 -17.36
N ASP A 75 -6.80 15.63 -16.47
CA ASP A 75 -5.41 15.39 -16.80
C ASP A 75 -4.69 14.54 -15.74
N ALA A 76 -3.56 13.96 -16.11
CA ALA A 76 -2.58 13.39 -15.20
C ALA A 76 -1.16 13.79 -15.65
N ARG A 77 -0.28 14.04 -14.68
CA ARG A 77 1.12 14.34 -14.91
C ARG A 77 2.00 13.19 -14.44
N PRO A 78 2.60 12.42 -15.37
CA PRO A 78 3.56 11.39 -15.03
C PRO A 78 4.81 11.95 -14.34
N THR A 79 5.26 11.29 -13.28
CA THR A 79 6.63 11.43 -12.79
C THR A 79 7.57 10.70 -13.74
N VAL A 80 8.74 11.29 -14.01
CA VAL A 80 9.78 10.66 -14.84
C VAL A 80 10.25 9.36 -14.18
N ASN A 81 10.21 8.26 -14.92
CA ASN A 81 10.77 6.98 -14.51
C ASN A 81 11.90 6.59 -15.50
N PRO A 82 13.11 6.24 -15.03
CA PRO A 82 14.24 5.91 -15.90
C PRO A 82 14.04 4.62 -16.71
N ASN A 83 13.20 3.69 -16.25
CA ASN A 83 12.99 2.38 -16.88
C ASN A 83 11.88 2.39 -17.94
N TRP A 84 11.10 3.48 -18.04
CA TRP A 84 9.93 3.57 -18.92
C TRP A 84 9.98 4.82 -19.79
N THR A 85 9.39 4.73 -20.98
CA THR A 85 8.90 5.90 -21.72
C THR A 85 7.42 6.10 -21.39
N VAL A 86 6.93 7.33 -21.48
CA VAL A 86 5.54 7.66 -21.14
C VAL A 86 4.90 8.56 -22.19
N GLU A 87 3.66 8.24 -22.53
CA GLU A 87 2.83 9.00 -23.46
C GLU A 87 1.48 9.33 -22.80
N LYS A 88 0.98 10.54 -23.08
CA LYS A 88 -0.37 10.96 -22.72
C LYS A 88 -1.26 10.86 -23.95
N VAL A 89 -2.26 10.00 -23.90
CA VAL A 89 -3.30 9.94 -24.95
C VAL A 89 -4.38 10.94 -24.59
N THR A 90 -4.73 11.83 -25.52
CA THR A 90 -5.80 12.82 -25.33
C THR A 90 -7.01 12.45 -26.16
N GLN A 91 -8.19 12.80 -25.65
CA GLN A 91 -9.45 12.65 -26.38
C GLN A 91 -10.22 13.97 -26.38
N THR A 92 -10.95 14.22 -27.46
CA THR A 92 -11.91 15.32 -27.55
C THR A 92 -13.14 14.97 -26.71
N LEU A 93 -13.62 15.93 -25.92
CA LEU A 93 -14.84 15.80 -25.16
C LEU A 93 -16.06 16.00 -26.07
N PRO A 94 -17.17 15.26 -25.87
CA PRO A 94 -18.41 15.50 -26.60
C PRO A 94 -18.92 16.94 -26.45
N GLU A 95 -18.75 17.50 -25.25
CA GLU A 95 -19.09 18.88 -24.91
C GLU A 95 -17.95 19.54 -24.13
N PRO A 96 -17.74 20.87 -24.25
CA PRO A 96 -16.76 21.58 -23.44
C PRO A 96 -17.01 21.39 -21.94
N LYS A 97 -16.00 20.94 -21.20
CA LYS A 97 -16.06 20.80 -19.73
C LYS A 97 -15.54 22.07 -19.08
N LYS A 98 -16.34 22.67 -18.20
CA LYS A 98 -15.92 23.81 -17.38
C LYS A 98 -15.10 23.31 -16.17
N LEU A 99 -13.96 23.96 -15.93
CA LEU A 99 -13.08 23.71 -14.80
C LEU A 99 -13.44 24.62 -13.61
N ALA A 100 -12.92 24.29 -12.43
CA ALA A 100 -13.15 25.05 -11.20
C ALA A 100 -12.59 26.49 -11.26
N ASP A 101 -11.56 26.74 -12.08
CA ASP A 101 -10.98 28.07 -12.33
C ASP A 101 -11.80 28.91 -13.34
N GLY A 102 -12.92 28.38 -13.83
CA GLY A 102 -13.80 29.04 -14.79
C GLY A 102 -13.40 28.85 -16.25
N THR A 103 -12.25 28.24 -16.54
CA THR A 103 -11.83 27.92 -17.92
C THR A 103 -12.63 26.74 -18.48
N SER A 104 -12.68 26.62 -19.81
CA SER A 104 -13.32 25.50 -20.48
C SER A 104 -12.29 24.72 -21.30
N ILE A 105 -12.36 23.39 -21.20
CA ILE A 105 -11.53 22.49 -21.99
C ILE A 105 -12.39 21.71 -22.99
N THR A 106 -11.84 21.43 -24.16
CA THR A 106 -12.46 20.57 -25.19
C THR A 106 -11.73 19.25 -25.37
N LYS A 107 -10.58 19.08 -24.70
CA LYS A 107 -9.79 17.85 -24.68
C LYS A 107 -9.39 17.51 -23.26
N ARG A 108 -9.32 16.22 -22.95
CA ARG A 108 -8.76 15.70 -21.71
C ARG A 108 -7.73 14.61 -22.01
N THR A 109 -6.83 14.33 -21.08
CA THR A 109 -6.05 13.09 -21.14
C THR A 109 -6.96 11.93 -20.73
N SER A 110 -7.05 10.93 -21.59
CA SER A 110 -7.86 9.73 -21.38
C SER A 110 -7.04 8.55 -20.92
N GLN A 111 -5.76 8.48 -21.32
CA GLN A 111 -4.86 7.40 -20.91
C GLN A 111 -3.46 7.92 -20.66
N ILE A 112 -2.76 7.23 -19.75
CA ILE A 112 -1.30 7.28 -19.63
C ILE A 112 -0.76 5.93 -20.06
N VAL A 113 0.14 5.95 -21.06
CA VAL A 113 0.75 4.74 -21.59
C VAL A 113 2.23 4.75 -21.23
N TYR A 114 2.64 3.76 -20.45
CA TYR A 114 4.04 3.49 -20.15
C TYR A 114 4.54 2.34 -20.99
N THR A 115 5.68 2.51 -21.64
CA THR A 115 6.37 1.44 -22.39
C THR A 115 7.73 1.21 -21.75
N ALA A 116 8.01 -0.03 -21.35
CA ALA A 116 9.26 -0.39 -20.70
C ALA A 116 10.41 -0.28 -21.71
N LYS A 117 11.54 0.31 -21.32
CA LYS A 117 12.74 0.39 -22.18
C LYS A 117 13.41 -0.98 -22.35
N ALA A 118 13.25 -1.84 -21.35
CA ALA A 118 13.48 -3.26 -21.39
C ALA A 118 12.33 -3.94 -20.61
N PRO A 119 11.91 -5.17 -20.96
CA PRO A 119 10.86 -5.86 -20.22
C PRO A 119 11.17 -5.89 -18.71
N LEU A 120 10.20 -5.52 -17.88
CA LEU A 120 10.32 -5.65 -16.43
C LEU A 120 10.35 -7.15 -16.09
N ASP A 121 11.43 -7.59 -15.44
CA ASP A 121 11.60 -8.97 -14.97
C ASP A 121 10.36 -9.44 -14.19
N PRO A 122 9.79 -10.62 -14.51
CA PRO A 122 8.56 -11.11 -13.90
C PRO A 122 8.67 -11.35 -12.39
N HIS A 123 9.87 -11.41 -11.82
CA HIS A 123 10.12 -11.59 -10.38
C HIS A 123 10.47 -10.29 -9.66
N LEU A 124 10.54 -9.17 -10.39
CA LEU A 124 10.79 -7.85 -9.83
C LEU A 124 9.54 -6.97 -9.95
N ARG A 125 9.50 -5.94 -9.12
CA ARG A 125 8.44 -4.93 -9.12
C ARG A 125 8.98 -3.58 -9.57
N ASP A 126 8.10 -2.77 -10.14
CA ASP A 126 8.35 -1.35 -10.38
C ASP A 126 7.17 -0.50 -9.86
N ALA A 127 7.35 0.82 -9.83
CA ALA A 127 6.35 1.79 -9.42
C ALA A 127 6.26 2.95 -10.42
N LEU A 128 5.04 3.29 -10.80
CA LEU A 128 4.73 4.38 -11.72
C LEU A 128 3.89 5.42 -10.99
N VAL A 129 4.34 6.67 -10.96
CA VAL A 129 3.67 7.72 -10.18
C VAL A 129 3.01 8.73 -11.11
N LEU A 130 1.73 8.99 -10.87
CA LEU A 130 0.96 10.04 -11.53
C LEU A 130 0.56 11.11 -10.52
N SER A 131 0.79 12.39 -10.84
CA SER A 131 0.11 13.50 -10.14
C SER A 131 -1.22 13.79 -10.82
N VAL A 132 -2.31 13.79 -10.06
CA VAL A 132 -3.65 14.08 -10.56
C VAL A 132 -4.37 15.09 -9.67
N LYS A 133 -5.29 15.86 -10.24
CA LYS A 133 -6.22 16.69 -9.47
C LYS A 133 -7.48 15.90 -9.19
N LEU A 134 -7.70 15.53 -7.93
CA LEU A 134 -8.92 14.82 -7.50
C LEU A 134 -10.15 15.71 -7.68
N PRO A 135 -11.33 15.13 -7.98
CA PRO A 135 -12.57 15.88 -8.13
C PRO A 135 -12.93 16.62 -6.83
N ASP A 136 -13.71 17.68 -6.96
CA ASP A 136 -14.22 18.49 -5.85
C ASP A 136 -15.26 17.76 -4.99
N THR A 137 -15.89 16.73 -5.55
CA THR A 137 -16.96 15.96 -4.92
C THR A 137 -16.39 14.73 -4.24
N ALA A 138 -16.57 14.65 -2.92
CA ALA A 138 -16.22 13.49 -2.11
C ALA A 138 -17.22 12.33 -2.24
N GLY A 139 -16.85 11.15 -1.72
CA GLY A 139 -17.72 9.98 -1.64
C GLY A 139 -17.74 9.11 -2.90
N LYS A 140 -17.04 9.52 -3.96
CA LYS A 140 -16.87 8.70 -5.17
C LYS A 140 -15.60 7.87 -5.10
N THR A 141 -15.64 6.68 -5.71
CA THR A 141 -14.44 5.88 -5.97
C THR A 141 -14.07 6.03 -7.44
N LEU A 142 -12.84 6.49 -7.68
CA LEU A 142 -12.23 6.59 -8.99
C LEU A 142 -11.59 5.24 -9.32
N TYR A 143 -11.97 4.62 -10.44
CA TYR A 143 -11.36 3.40 -10.94
C TYR A 143 -10.43 3.72 -12.11
N PHE A 144 -9.28 3.05 -12.15
CA PHE A 144 -8.24 3.23 -13.16
C PHE A 144 -7.99 1.91 -13.89
N PRO A 145 -8.90 1.48 -14.80
CA PRO A 145 -8.71 0.25 -15.57
C PRO A 145 -7.34 0.25 -16.25
N THR A 146 -6.55 -0.79 -15.98
CA THR A 146 -5.15 -0.85 -16.40
C THR A 146 -4.89 -2.12 -17.20
N LEU A 147 -4.49 -1.95 -18.47
CA LEU A 147 -4.06 -3.07 -19.29
C LEU A 147 -2.55 -3.24 -19.13
N GLN A 148 -2.14 -4.44 -18.69
CA GLN A 148 -0.76 -4.86 -18.58
C GLN A 148 -0.43 -5.78 -19.75
N ASN A 149 0.49 -5.36 -20.60
CA ASN A 149 1.03 -6.18 -21.67
C ASN A 149 2.40 -6.71 -21.27
N CYS A 150 2.65 -7.98 -21.60
CA CYS A 150 3.92 -8.63 -21.39
C CYS A 150 4.47 -9.12 -22.72
N GLU A 151 5.67 -9.70 -22.73
CA GLU A 151 6.22 -10.29 -23.95
C GLU A 151 5.32 -11.41 -24.48
N GLN A 152 4.68 -12.15 -23.58
CA GLN A 152 3.68 -13.16 -23.85
C GLN A 152 2.44 -12.89 -23.01
N GLY A 153 1.30 -12.73 -23.68
CA GLY A 153 0.02 -12.50 -23.02
C GLY A 153 -0.17 -11.09 -22.47
N GLN A 154 -1.27 -10.93 -21.74
CA GLN A 154 -1.69 -9.68 -21.12
C GLN A 154 -2.67 -9.94 -19.99
N THR A 155 -2.75 -9.01 -19.04
CA THR A 155 -3.77 -9.00 -17.99
C THR A 155 -4.52 -7.68 -18.03
N ASN A 156 -5.85 -7.73 -18.04
CA ASN A 156 -6.70 -6.54 -18.03
C ASN A 156 -7.27 -6.30 -16.63
N TRP A 157 -6.61 -5.45 -15.85
CA TRP A 157 -7.02 -5.04 -14.50
C TRP A 157 -8.15 -4.01 -14.59
N ALA A 158 -9.36 -4.47 -14.90
CA ALA A 158 -10.49 -3.60 -15.26
C ALA A 158 -11.81 -3.95 -14.55
N GLU A 159 -11.85 -5.01 -13.74
CA GLU A 159 -13.08 -5.41 -13.06
C GLU A 159 -13.46 -4.37 -11.98
N ILE A 160 -14.72 -3.96 -11.98
CA ILE A 160 -15.31 -3.05 -11.00
C ILE A 160 -16.38 -3.84 -10.24
N PRO A 161 -16.40 -3.80 -8.89
CA PRO A 161 -17.38 -4.54 -8.12
C PRO A 161 -18.79 -4.01 -8.39
N LYS A 162 -19.75 -4.91 -8.58
CA LYS A 162 -21.17 -4.54 -8.60
C LYS A 162 -21.65 -4.15 -7.20
N ASP A 163 -22.80 -3.49 -7.12
CA ASP A 163 -23.42 -3.14 -5.84
C ASP A 163 -23.55 -4.37 -4.92
N GLY A 164 -22.98 -4.27 -3.72
CA GLY A 164 -22.98 -5.34 -2.72
C GLY A 164 -22.02 -6.50 -2.99
N GLN A 165 -21.24 -6.48 -4.08
CA GLN A 165 -20.19 -7.46 -4.34
C GLN A 165 -18.93 -7.13 -3.53
N ASP A 166 -18.32 -8.14 -2.93
CA ASP A 166 -17.01 -7.99 -2.30
C ASP A 166 -15.93 -7.70 -3.37
N ALA A 167 -15.24 -6.57 -3.26
CA ALA A 167 -14.17 -6.17 -4.16
C ALA A 167 -13.01 -7.19 -4.16
N HIS A 168 -12.78 -7.89 -3.06
CA HIS A 168 -11.74 -8.92 -2.97
C HIS A 168 -12.08 -10.21 -3.73
N SER A 169 -13.34 -10.38 -4.15
CA SER A 169 -13.77 -11.52 -4.97
C SER A 169 -13.39 -11.38 -6.45
N LEU A 170 -12.97 -10.19 -6.88
CA LEU A 170 -12.60 -9.90 -8.27
C LEU A 170 -11.25 -10.55 -8.60
N LYS A 171 -11.15 -11.12 -9.80
CA LYS A 171 -9.94 -11.76 -10.29
C LYS A 171 -8.94 -10.76 -10.82
N ALA A 172 -9.43 -9.71 -11.49
CA ALA A 172 -8.61 -8.66 -12.08
C ALA A 172 -9.19 -7.27 -11.75
N PRO A 173 -9.25 -6.90 -10.46
CA PRO A 173 -9.83 -5.63 -10.04
C PRO A 173 -9.08 -4.45 -10.64
N ALA A 174 -9.80 -3.44 -11.08
CA ALA A 174 -9.20 -2.16 -11.45
C ALA A 174 -8.60 -1.48 -10.21
N PRO A 175 -7.37 -0.92 -10.29
CA PRO A 175 -6.86 -0.04 -9.26
C PRO A 175 -7.85 1.10 -8.97
N SER A 176 -8.08 1.42 -7.71
CA SER A 176 -9.11 2.40 -7.33
C SER A 176 -8.71 3.33 -6.19
N VAL A 177 -9.25 4.54 -6.18
CA VAL A 177 -9.05 5.54 -5.12
C VAL A 177 -10.41 6.11 -4.69
N ALA A 178 -10.75 5.94 -3.41
CA ALA A 178 -11.89 6.63 -2.82
C ALA A 178 -11.55 8.10 -2.54
N VAL A 179 -12.41 9.03 -2.95
CA VAL A 179 -12.25 10.47 -2.70
C VAL A 179 -12.91 10.82 -1.37
N THR A 180 -12.11 11.34 -0.44
CA THR A 180 -12.55 11.70 0.91
C THR A 180 -12.94 13.17 0.98
N ALA A 181 -13.79 13.53 1.95
CA ALA A 181 -14.15 14.93 2.19
C ALA A 181 -12.92 15.74 2.63
N ALA A 182 -12.91 17.02 2.28
CA ALA A 182 -11.99 17.97 2.89
C ALA A 182 -12.30 18.11 4.39
N ASP A 183 -11.27 18.04 5.22
CA ASP A 183 -11.41 18.37 6.64
C ASP A 183 -11.56 19.90 6.74
N PRO A 184 -12.69 20.41 7.28
CA PRO A 184 -12.86 21.85 7.48
C PRO A 184 -11.80 22.47 8.40
N ALA A 185 -11.03 21.67 9.16
CA ALA A 185 -9.93 22.14 9.99
C ALA A 185 -8.58 22.29 9.24
N ALA A 186 -8.46 21.74 8.03
CA ALA A 186 -7.25 21.85 7.21
C ALA A 186 -7.34 23.06 6.26
N GLY A 187 -7.51 24.26 6.83
CA GLY A 187 -7.41 25.51 6.09
C GLY A 187 -5.96 25.78 5.63
N ASP A 188 -5.83 26.28 4.40
CA ASP A 188 -4.59 26.62 3.71
C ASP A 188 -3.56 27.35 4.58
N SER A 189 -2.55 26.64 5.07
CA SER A 189 -1.33 27.25 5.59
C SER A 189 -0.30 27.41 4.48
N HIS A 190 -0.61 28.24 3.48
CA HIS A 190 0.42 28.86 2.65
C HIS A 190 1.04 30.03 3.42
N MET A 191 1.77 29.73 4.50
CA MET A 191 2.69 30.70 5.07
C MET A 191 3.99 30.61 4.27
N ALA A 192 4.20 31.59 3.41
CA ALA A 192 5.52 31.88 2.87
C ALA A 192 6.44 32.20 4.06
N ALA A 193 7.19 31.20 4.53
CA ALA A 193 8.27 31.43 5.46
C ALA A 193 9.41 32.08 4.69
N SER A 194 9.54 33.40 4.85
CA SER A 194 10.73 34.16 4.49
C SER A 194 11.95 33.48 5.10
N ILE A 195 12.83 32.96 4.26
CA ILE A 195 14.08 32.35 4.69
C ILE A 195 15.01 33.49 5.10
N SER A 196 15.17 33.70 6.40
CA SER A 196 16.28 34.50 6.93
C SER A 196 17.48 33.57 7.06
N THR A 197 18.53 33.85 6.29
CA THR A 197 19.79 33.13 6.32
C THR A 197 20.53 33.48 7.62
N GLU A 198 20.50 32.57 8.59
CA GLU A 198 21.48 32.58 9.68
C GLU A 198 22.01 31.15 9.89
N GLN A 199 23.32 31.01 9.66
CA GLN A 199 24.04 29.76 9.66
C GLN A 199 24.69 29.52 11.04
N ALA A 200 24.51 28.28 11.49
CA ALA A 200 25.34 27.47 12.38
C ALA A 200 25.36 27.75 13.90
N ALA A 201 24.87 26.77 14.65
CA ALA A 201 25.66 26.12 15.71
C ALA A 201 25.23 24.65 15.87
N SER A 202 26.22 23.79 16.06
CA SER A 202 26.17 22.33 16.22
C SER A 202 25.21 21.84 17.31
N VAL A 203 24.39 20.83 17.00
CA VAL A 203 23.74 20.00 18.01
C VAL A 203 24.56 18.71 18.16
N THR A 204 25.22 18.59 19.31
CA THR A 204 25.70 17.31 19.83
C THR A 204 24.49 16.44 20.16
N ASP A 205 24.38 15.30 19.47
CA ASP A 205 23.38 14.26 19.74
C ASP A 205 23.79 13.53 21.02
N ASP A 206 23.27 14.00 22.15
CA ASP A 206 23.41 13.34 23.44
C ASP A 206 22.04 13.35 24.14
N GLY A 207 21.20 12.38 23.82
CA GLY A 207 19.89 12.24 24.47
C GLY A 207 18.95 11.18 23.92
N SER A 208 19.16 10.70 22.68
CA SER A 208 18.29 9.70 22.05
C SER A 208 18.69 8.25 22.36
N GLN A 209 19.98 7.99 22.64
CA GLN A 209 20.52 6.65 22.93
C GLN A 209 20.16 6.13 24.34
N ALA A 210 19.81 7.02 25.28
CA ALA A 210 19.59 6.64 26.68
C ALA A 210 18.21 6.02 26.96
N ARG A 211 17.29 5.97 26.00
CA ARG A 211 15.95 5.37 26.18
C ARG A 211 15.77 4.00 25.53
N SER A 212 16.72 3.56 24.71
CA SER A 212 16.67 2.26 24.02
C SER A 212 17.30 1.09 24.80
N TRP A 213 18.13 1.37 25.82
CA TRP A 213 18.80 0.31 26.60
C TRP A 213 18.01 -0.17 27.81
N ALA A 214 17.08 0.64 28.36
CA ALA A 214 16.24 0.23 29.48
C ALA A 214 15.29 -0.92 29.12
N GLY A 215 14.76 -0.93 27.88
CA GLY A 215 13.92 -2.02 27.37
C GLY A 215 14.68 -3.33 27.13
N LEU A 216 15.94 -3.24 26.68
CA LEU A 216 16.80 -4.40 26.44
C LEU A 216 17.25 -5.07 27.75
N ILE A 217 17.59 -4.30 28.79
CA ILE A 217 17.96 -4.85 30.09
C ILE A 217 16.76 -5.52 30.78
N ALA A 218 15.56 -4.93 30.70
CA ALA A 218 14.35 -5.56 31.22
C ALA A 218 14.00 -6.89 30.49
N GLY A 219 14.18 -6.92 29.15
CA GLY A 219 13.93 -8.12 28.34
C GLY A 219 14.89 -9.28 28.65
N VAL A 220 16.18 -8.99 28.84
CA VAL A 220 17.20 -10.01 29.16
C VAL A 220 17.01 -10.56 30.58
N ALA A 221 16.64 -9.73 31.56
CA ALA A 221 16.33 -10.19 32.91
C ALA A 221 15.10 -11.12 32.93
N GLY A 222 14.07 -10.82 32.12
CA GLY A 222 12.90 -11.69 31.96
C GLY A 222 13.24 -13.07 31.38
N LEU A 223 14.10 -13.12 30.35
CA LEU A 223 14.59 -14.38 29.76
C LEU A 223 15.43 -15.21 30.75
N GLY A 224 16.26 -14.57 31.57
CA GLY A 224 17.07 -15.23 32.60
C GLY A 224 16.21 -15.90 33.68
N LEU A 225 15.20 -15.19 34.18
CA LEU A 225 14.27 -15.74 35.19
C LEU A 225 13.39 -16.86 34.62
N GLY A 226 12.95 -16.73 33.37
CA GLY A 226 12.20 -17.78 32.66
C GLY A 226 13.03 -19.05 32.43
N GLY A 227 14.31 -18.90 32.04
CA GLY A 227 15.24 -20.02 31.88
C GLY A 227 15.50 -20.77 33.19
N ALA A 228 15.76 -20.05 34.29
CA ALA A 228 16.02 -20.66 35.59
C ALA A 228 14.81 -21.46 36.12
N ALA A 229 13.59 -20.97 35.90
CA ALA A 229 12.36 -21.70 36.25
C ALA A 229 12.18 -22.99 35.43
N PHE A 230 12.52 -22.96 34.13
CA PHE A 230 12.47 -24.13 33.25
C PHE A 230 13.45 -25.23 33.68
N PHE A 231 14.69 -24.86 34.04
CA PHE A 231 15.69 -25.83 34.51
C PHE A 231 15.38 -26.40 35.91
N ARG A 232 14.88 -25.59 36.85
CA ARG A 232 14.47 -26.09 38.19
C ARG A 232 13.34 -27.11 38.10
N ASN A 233 12.37 -26.92 37.21
CA ASN A 233 11.27 -27.86 37.02
C ASN A 233 11.73 -29.18 36.37
N ARG A 234 12.83 -29.15 35.60
CA ARG A 234 13.41 -30.33 34.97
C ARG A 234 14.20 -31.19 35.97
N SER A 235 14.92 -30.57 36.90
CA SER A 235 15.64 -31.26 37.98
C SER A 235 14.72 -31.88 39.03
N ALA A 236 13.58 -31.24 39.33
CA ALA A 236 12.58 -31.79 40.26
C ALA A 236 11.88 -33.05 39.71
N LYS A 237 11.75 -33.19 38.39
CA LYS A 237 11.25 -34.43 37.76
C LYS A 237 12.26 -35.57 37.76
N ALA A 238 13.57 -35.28 37.80
CA ALA A 238 14.61 -36.30 37.83
C ALA A 238 14.74 -36.97 39.21
N SER A 239 14.39 -36.29 40.30
CA SER A 239 14.51 -36.86 41.66
C SER A 239 13.29 -37.67 42.13
N VAL A 240 12.22 -37.75 41.33
CA VAL A 240 11.00 -38.54 41.66
C VAL A 240 11.03 -39.93 41.01
N SER A 241 12.10 -40.26 40.28
CA SER A 241 12.33 -41.60 39.74
C SER A 241 13.47 -42.28 40.49
N LYS A 242 13.20 -42.71 41.73
CA LYS A 242 13.96 -43.75 42.41
C LYS A 242 13.01 -44.58 43.27
#